data_AF-A0A3D0EPB1-F1
#
_entry.id   AF-A0A3D0EPB1-F1
#
_cell.length_a   1.000
_cell.length_b   1.000
_cell.length_c   1.000
_cell.angle_alpha   90.00
_cell.angle_beta   90.00
_cell.angle_gamma   90.00
#
_symmetry.space_group_name_H-M   'P 1'
#
loop_
_entity.id
_entity.type
_entity.pdbx_description
1 polymer ?
#
loop_
_entity_poly.entity_id
_entity_poly.type
_entity_poly.pdbx_seq_one_letter_code
_entity_poly.pdbx_strand_id
1 'polypeptide(L)'
;MSENHDLYSALPDIELAEHFRNADSSLKHESAVLDRVIRHVLATEGRVSNKSIILCLIMALESADTDAEGDILRRTLEIVVGYTPDDA
;
A
#
# COMPACT_ATOMS: atom_id res chain seq x y z
N MET A 1 -18.28 -4.75 11.95
CA MET A 1 -17.42 -3.67 11.42
C MET A 1 -16.49 -4.33 10.43
N SER A 2 -16.82 -4.29 9.14
CA SER A 2 -16.15 -5.09 8.11
C SER A 2 -16.09 -4.30 6.80
N GLU A 3 -15.49 -3.12 6.81
CA GLU A 3 -15.34 -2.27 5.61
C GLU A 3 -13.95 -2.36 4.95
N ASN A 4 -12.99 -3.08 5.53
CA ASN A 4 -11.64 -3.23 4.95
C ASN A 4 -11.48 -4.43 3.99
N HIS A 5 -12.49 -5.30 3.86
CA HIS A 5 -12.31 -6.56 3.12
C HIS A 5 -12.28 -6.37 1.59
N ASP A 6 -12.96 -5.36 1.07
CA ASP A 6 -13.09 -5.08 -0.37
C ASP A 6 -11.90 -4.29 -0.94
N LEU A 7 -11.22 -3.46 -0.14
CA LEU A 7 -10.23 -2.53 -0.68
C LEU A 7 -9.00 -3.25 -1.26
N TYR A 8 -8.56 -4.31 -0.59
CA TYR A 8 -7.47 -5.14 -1.06
C TYR A 8 -7.84 -6.01 -2.27
N SER A 9 -9.14 -6.18 -2.58
CA SER A 9 -9.55 -6.90 -3.81
C SER A 9 -9.23 -6.10 -5.08
N ALA A 10 -9.01 -4.79 -4.96
CA ALA A 10 -8.57 -3.95 -6.06
C ALA A 10 -7.09 -4.09 -6.37
N LEU A 11 -6.29 -4.70 -5.47
CA LEU A 11 -4.87 -4.94 -5.72
C LEU A 11 -4.69 -6.01 -6.81
N PRO A 12 -3.74 -5.81 -7.74
CA PRO A 12 -3.42 -6.83 -8.75
C PRO A 12 -2.77 -8.07 -8.12
N ASP A 13 -1.97 -7.90 -7.05
CA ASP A 13 -1.27 -8.99 -6.40
C ASP A 13 -2.07 -9.59 -5.26
N ILE A 14 -2.48 -10.83 -5.48
CA ILE A 14 -3.29 -11.60 -4.54
C ILE A 14 -2.49 -11.87 -3.27
N GLU A 15 -1.20 -12.21 -3.37
CA GLU A 15 -0.34 -12.45 -2.20
C GLU A 15 -0.15 -11.20 -1.35
N LEU A 16 0.04 -10.03 -1.99
CA LEU A 16 0.09 -8.74 -1.31
C LEU A 16 -1.23 -8.45 -0.59
N ALA A 17 -2.35 -8.64 -1.28
CA ALA A 17 -3.68 -8.45 -0.71
C ALA A 17 -3.93 -9.37 0.50
N GLU A 18 -3.54 -10.65 0.40
CA GLU A 18 -3.67 -11.60 1.49
C GLU A 18 -2.72 -11.30 2.64
N HIS A 19 -1.51 -10.80 2.38
CA HIS A 19 -0.57 -10.39 3.40
C HIS A 19 -1.15 -9.27 4.28
N PHE A 20 -1.70 -8.23 3.65
CA PHE A 20 -2.34 -7.12 4.37
C PHE A 20 -3.70 -7.49 4.97
N ARG A 21 -4.42 -8.48 4.41
CA ARG A 21 -5.68 -9.00 4.96
C ARG A 21 -5.47 -9.84 6.21
N ASN A 22 -4.43 -10.68 6.21
CA ASN A 22 -4.07 -11.54 7.35
C ASN A 22 -3.12 -10.86 8.33
N ALA A 23 -2.71 -9.62 8.04
CA ALA A 23 -1.86 -8.85 8.91
C ALA A 23 -2.49 -8.64 10.29
N ASP A 24 -1.78 -9.07 11.32
CA ASP A 24 -2.09 -8.76 12.71
C ASP A 24 -1.89 -7.26 13.02
N SER A 25 -2.03 -6.91 14.29
CA SER A 25 -1.80 -5.55 14.80
C SER A 25 -0.40 -4.98 14.51
N SER A 26 0.54 -5.82 14.06
CA SER A 26 1.92 -5.45 13.70
C SER A 26 2.02 -4.57 12.46
N LEU A 27 1.12 -4.75 11.46
CA LEU A 27 1.14 -3.96 10.21
C LEU A 27 -0.01 -2.94 10.15
N LYS A 28 -0.55 -2.54 11.31
CA LYS A 28 -1.72 -1.66 11.37
C LYS A 28 -1.43 -0.29 10.74
N HIS A 29 -0.22 0.21 10.89
CA HIS A 29 0.19 1.51 10.36
C HIS A 29 0.39 1.45 8.84
N GLU A 30 1.08 0.41 8.38
CA GLU A 30 1.34 0.12 6.98
C GLU A 30 0.03 -0.15 6.22
N SER A 31 -0.89 -0.90 6.84
CA SER A 31 -2.23 -1.15 6.29
C SER A 31 -3.02 0.15 6.11
N ALA A 32 -2.94 1.07 7.08
CA ALA A 32 -3.63 2.36 6.99
C ALA A 32 -3.05 3.25 5.87
N VAL A 33 -1.73 3.22 5.70
CA VAL A 33 -1.04 3.91 4.60
C VAL A 33 -1.46 3.31 3.26
N LEU A 34 -1.44 1.98 3.14
CA LEU A 34 -1.80 1.28 1.90
C LEU A 34 -3.27 1.53 1.53
N ASP A 35 -4.19 1.49 2.49
CA ASP A 35 -5.61 1.79 2.28
C ASP A 35 -5.81 3.20 1.72
N ARG A 36 -5.10 4.20 2.28
CA ARG A 36 -5.12 5.57 1.79
C ARG A 36 -4.57 5.68 0.37
N VAL A 37 -3.46 4.98 0.07
CA VAL A 37 -2.86 4.98 -1.27
C VAL A 37 -3.79 4.32 -2.28
N ILE A 38 -4.37 3.16 -1.97
CA ILE A 38 -5.31 2.45 -2.86
C ILE A 38 -6.51 3.35 -3.18
N ARG A 39 -7.12 3.98 -2.17
CA ARG A 39 -8.23 4.93 -2.39
C ARG A 39 -7.82 6.11 -3.26
N HIS A 40 -6.63 6.65 -3.05
CA HIS A 40 -6.11 7.76 -3.83
C HIS A 40 -5.94 7.37 -5.30
N VAL A 41 -5.27 6.24 -5.56
CA VAL A 41 -5.05 5.71 -6.92
C VAL A 41 -6.37 5.35 -7.60
N LEU A 42 -7.33 4.74 -6.90
CA LEU A 42 -8.67 4.50 -7.42
C LEU A 42 -9.39 5.79 -7.81
N ALA A 43 -9.26 6.83 -6.98
CA ALA A 43 -9.91 8.12 -7.25
C ALA A 43 -9.26 8.88 -8.42
N THR A 44 -7.96 8.71 -8.65
CA THR A 44 -7.22 9.43 -9.70
C THR A 44 -7.16 8.67 -11.02
N GLU A 45 -6.94 7.36 -11.00
CA GLU A 45 -6.71 6.52 -12.19
C GLU A 45 -7.86 5.55 -12.48
N GLY A 46 -8.79 5.34 -11.54
CA GLY A 46 -9.90 4.39 -11.68
C GLY A 46 -9.50 2.91 -11.58
N ARG A 47 -8.20 2.61 -11.51
CA ARG A 47 -7.64 1.27 -11.36
C ARG A 47 -6.38 1.30 -10.50
N VAL A 48 -6.14 0.23 -9.77
CA VAL A 48 -4.93 0.10 -8.94
C VAL A 48 -3.91 -0.76 -9.66
N SER A 49 -2.64 -0.40 -9.56
CA SER A 49 -1.52 -1.16 -10.11
C SER A 49 -0.32 -1.00 -9.20
N ASN A 50 0.59 -1.98 -9.13
CA ASN A 50 1.79 -1.90 -8.28
C ASN A 50 2.59 -0.65 -8.59
N LYS A 51 2.76 -0.33 -9.87
CA LYS A 51 3.44 0.89 -10.31
C LYS A 51 2.81 2.15 -9.71
N SER A 52 1.48 2.26 -9.76
CA SER A 52 0.76 3.42 -9.22
C SER A 52 0.88 3.51 -7.70
N ILE A 53 0.80 2.38 -7.00
CA ILE A 53 1.00 2.31 -5.55
C ILE A 53 2.42 2.73 -5.18
N ILE A 54 3.42 2.15 -5.83
CA ILE A 54 4.85 2.43 -5.62
C ILE A 54 5.13 3.93 -5.85
N LEU A 55 4.66 4.50 -6.97
CA LEU A 55 4.81 5.92 -7.25
C LEU A 55 4.14 6.79 -6.18
N CYS A 56 2.92 6.43 -5.76
CA CYS A 56 2.21 7.18 -4.73
C CYS A 56 2.91 7.12 -3.37
N LEU A 57 3.48 5.97 -3.00
CA LEU A 57 4.26 5.80 -1.79
C LEU A 57 5.56 6.60 -1.83
N ILE A 58 6.27 6.63 -2.97
CA ILE A 58 7.47 7.45 -3.16
C ILE A 58 7.13 8.94 -3.00
N MET A 59 6.07 9.43 -3.66
CA MET A 59 5.64 10.82 -3.55
C MET A 59 5.26 11.19 -2.10
N ALA A 60 4.58 10.29 -1.40
CA ALA A 60 4.26 10.46 0.02
C ALA A 60 5.53 10.50 0.87
N LEU A 61 6.54 9.69 0.54
CA LEU A 61 7.83 9.66 1.23
C LEU A 61 8.62 10.96 1.06
N GLU A 62 8.59 11.54 -0.13
CA GLU A 62 9.21 12.85 -0.42
C GLU A 62 8.49 14.00 0.28
N SER A 63 7.21 13.83 0.58
CA SER A 63 6.37 14.81 1.28
C SER A 63 6.28 14.57 2.79
N ALA A 64 6.92 13.51 3.31
CA ALA A 64 6.85 13.15 4.72
C ALA A 64 7.64 14.16 5.56
N ASP A 65 6.95 14.81 6.51
CA ASP A 65 7.55 15.85 7.35
C ASP A 65 8.26 15.26 8.57
N THR A 66 7.92 14.03 8.96
CA THR A 66 8.44 13.37 10.16
C THR A 66 9.11 12.05 9.84
N ASP A 67 10.18 11.76 10.59
CA ASP A 67 10.94 10.51 10.46
C ASP A 67 10.06 9.26 10.73
N ALA A 68 9.11 9.37 11.66
CA ALA A 68 8.17 8.30 11.96
C ALA A 68 7.21 8.00 10.79
N GLU A 69 6.68 9.02 10.12
CA GLU A 69 5.83 8.84 8.94
C GLU A 69 6.65 8.27 7.77
N GLY A 70 7.87 8.79 7.57
CA GLY A 70 8.80 8.29 6.57
C GLY A 70 9.19 6.82 6.80
N ASP A 71 9.36 6.37 8.04
CA ASP A 71 9.67 4.98 8.38
C ASP A 71 8.51 4.03 8.00
N ILE A 72 7.27 4.40 8.35
CA ILE A 72 6.08 3.61 8.00
C ILE A 72 5.91 3.55 6.47
N LEU A 73 6.10 4.67 5.79
CA LEU A 73 6.04 4.72 4.32
C LEU A 73 7.13 3.87 3.68
N ARG A 74 8.37 3.90 4.19
CA ARG A 74 9.47 3.04 3.71
C ARG A 74 9.14 1.56 3.89
N ARG A 75 8.67 1.16 5.08
CA ARG A 75 8.29 -0.24 5.33
C ARG A 75 7.17 -0.69 4.42
N THR A 76 6.14 0.14 4.25
CA THR A 76 5.02 -0.16 3.35
C THR A 76 5.51 -0.32 1.92
N LEU A 77 6.39 0.57 1.45
CA LEU A 77 7.01 0.50 0.13
C LEU A 77 7.85 -0.77 -0.04
N GLU A 78 8.66 -1.13 0.95
CA GLU A 78 9.49 -2.35 0.93
C GLU A 78 8.62 -3.61 0.80
N ILE A 79 7.51 -3.68 1.54
CA ILE A 79 6.54 -4.78 1.42
C ILE A 79 5.98 -4.82 -0.01
N VAL A 80 5.40 -3.72 -0.50
CA VAL A 80 4.77 -3.67 -1.83
C VAL A 80 5.77 -4.03 -2.93
N VAL A 81 7.00 -3.53 -2.87
CA VAL A 81 8.07 -3.87 -3.81
C VAL A 81 8.48 -5.33 -3.67
N GLY A 82 8.58 -5.88 -2.46
CA GLY A 82 8.90 -7.29 -2.22
C GLY A 82 7.87 -8.27 -2.80
N TYR A 83 6.61 -7.85 -2.92
CA TYR A 83 5.54 -8.62 -3.58
C TYR A 83 5.34 -8.24 -5.04
N THR A 84 5.99 -7.20 -5.55
CA THR A 84 5.97 -6.87 -6.98
C THR A 84 7.11 -7.64 -7.63
N PRO A 85 6.84 -8.66 -8.46
CA PRO A 85 7.91 -9.31 -9.21
C PRO A 85 8.63 -8.24 -10.03
N ASP A 86 9.93 -8.08 -9.80
CA ASP A 86 10.84 -7.26 -10.61
C ASP A 86 10.61 -7.68 -12.06
N ASP A 87 10.11 -6.75 -12.89
CA ASP A 87 9.72 -6.98 -14.27
C ASP A 87 10.81 -7.77 -15.01
N ALA A 88 10.57 -9.07 -15.26
CA ALA A 88 11.46 -9.96 -16.00
C ALA A 88 11.00 -10.10 -17.46
#